data_AF-A0A011TED1-F1
#
_entry.id   AF-A0A011TED1-F1
#
_cell.length_a   1.000
_cell.length_b   1.000
_cell.length_c   1.000
_cell.angle_alpha   90.00
_cell.angle_beta   90.00
_cell.angle_gamma   90.00
#
_symmetry.space_group_name_H-M   'P 1'
#
loop_
_entity.id
_entity.type
_entity.pdbx_description
1 polymer ?
#
loop_
_entity_poly.entity_id
_entity_poly.type
_entity_poly.pdbx_seq_one_letter_code
_entity_poly.pdbx_strand_id
1 'polypeptide(L)'
;MTDEKPLTLTRQQAAALCGLSPAGFDVWVRKGIVPPAIAGTRRWSRAAVERALGAGPDDVPELSPFEQWEVEQEKKKRLAKR
;
A
#
# COMPACT_ATOMS: atom_id res chain seq x y z
N MET A 1 23.46 2.84 3.40
CA MET A 1 22.64 1.62 3.31
C MET A 1 21.30 2.00 2.69
N THR A 2 21.25 2.15 1.37
CA THR A 2 20.01 2.46 0.64
C THR A 2 19.45 1.13 0.12
N ASP A 3 18.28 0.77 0.62
CA ASP A 3 17.54 -0.45 0.32
C ASP A 3 17.40 -0.64 -1.20
N GLU A 4 18.18 -1.58 -1.74
CA GLU A 4 18.30 -1.93 -3.16
C GLU A 4 17.13 -2.79 -3.67
N LYS A 5 15.92 -2.55 -3.16
CA LYS A 5 14.74 -3.31 -3.60
C LYS A 5 14.46 -3.02 -5.08
N PRO A 6 14.24 -4.06 -5.91
CA PRO A 6 13.99 -3.87 -7.32
C PRO A 6 12.70 -3.06 -7.52
N LEU A 7 12.83 -1.93 -8.22
CA LEU A 7 11.72 -1.02 -8.55
C LEU A 7 10.63 -1.70 -9.38
N THR A 8 11.02 -2.75 -10.12
CA THR A 8 10.13 -3.52 -10.99
C THR A 8 10.09 -4.97 -10.58
N LEU A 9 8.88 -5.53 -10.58
CA LEU A 9 8.57 -6.89 -10.18
C LEU A 9 8.20 -7.72 -11.39
N THR A 10 8.58 -9.00 -11.33
CA THR A 10 8.02 -10.02 -12.21
C THR A 10 6.59 -10.36 -11.81
N ARG A 11 5.85 -11.04 -12.69
CA ARG A 11 4.48 -11.52 -12.40
C ARG A 11 4.42 -12.34 -11.11
N GLN A 12 5.39 -13.23 -10.88
CA GLN A 12 5.44 -14.05 -9.66
C GLN A 12 5.68 -13.20 -8.42
N GLN A 13 6.60 -12.23 -8.48
CA GLN A 13 6.87 -11.34 -7.35
C GLN A 13 5.68 -10.44 -7.03
N ALA A 14 5.01 -9.91 -8.06
CA ALA A 14 3.81 -9.09 -7.88
C ALA A 14 2.66 -9.91 -7.27
N ALA A 15 2.46 -11.14 -7.74
CA ALA A 15 1.47 -12.05 -7.16
C ALA A 15 1.79 -12.40 -5.71
N ALA A 16 3.06 -12.69 -5.39
CA ALA A 16 3.51 -12.96 -4.03
C ALA A 16 3.31 -11.76 -3.09
N LEU A 17 3.55 -10.53 -3.57
CA LEU A 17 3.25 -9.32 -2.78
C LEU A 17 1.76 -9.16 -2.50
N CYS A 18 0.90 -9.55 -3.44
CA CYS A 18 -0.55 -9.52 -3.24
C CYS A 18 -1.07 -10.72 -2.43
N GLY A 19 -0.23 -11.69 -2.05
CA GLY A 19 -0.66 -12.93 -1.41
C GLY A 19 -1.49 -13.86 -2.30
N LEU A 20 -1.34 -13.75 -3.63
CA LEU A 20 -2.13 -14.47 -4.62
C LEU A 20 -1.29 -15.42 -5.46
N SER A 21 -1.98 -16.36 -6.13
CA SER A 21 -1.38 -17.09 -7.24
C SER A 21 -1.18 -16.18 -8.45
N PRO A 22 -0.22 -16.48 -9.35
CA PRO A 22 -0.01 -15.67 -10.57
C PRO A 22 -1.27 -15.54 -11.44
N ALA A 23 -2.12 -16.57 -11.47
CA ALA A 23 -3.39 -16.54 -12.18
C ALA A 23 -4.41 -15.62 -11.50
N GLY A 24 -4.48 -15.64 -10.17
CA GLY A 24 -5.33 -14.73 -9.39
C GLY A 24 -4.90 -13.27 -9.56
N PHE A 25 -3.59 -13.03 -9.62
CA PHE A 25 -3.05 -11.71 -9.92
C PHE A 25 -3.48 -11.18 -11.29
N ASP A 26 -3.44 -12.01 -12.35
CA ASP A 26 -3.92 -11.61 -13.67
C ASP A 26 -5.42 -11.25 -13.66
N VAL A 27 -6.23 -11.94 -12.85
CA VAL A 27 -7.64 -11.59 -12.66
C VAL A 27 -7.77 -10.22 -12.00
N TRP A 28 -6.95 -9.90 -11.01
CA TRP A 28 -6.95 -8.59 -10.37
C TRP A 28 -6.52 -7.47 -11.31
N VAL A 29 -5.51 -7.72 -12.16
CA VAL A 29 -5.10 -6.78 -13.22
C VAL A 29 -6.27 -6.52 -14.18
N ARG A 30 -6.97 -7.57 -14.62
CA ARG A 30 -8.14 -7.44 -15.51
C ARG A 30 -9.31 -6.71 -14.87
N LYS A 31 -9.50 -6.89 -13.55
CA LYS A 31 -10.53 -6.19 -12.77
C LYS A 31 -10.16 -4.74 -12.44
N GLY A 32 -8.91 -4.33 -12.69
CA GLY A 32 -8.42 -2.99 -12.34
C GLY A 32 -8.14 -2.78 -10.86
N ILE A 33 -8.05 -3.86 -10.06
CA ILE A 33 -7.72 -3.78 -8.62
C ILE A 33 -6.23 -3.43 -8.45
N VAL A 34 -5.38 -3.99 -9.30
CA VAL A 34 -3.93 -3.71 -9.34
C VAL A 34 -3.56 -3.12 -10.70
N PRO A 35 -2.49 -2.31 -10.77
CA PRO A 35 -2.11 -1.65 -12.02
C PRO A 35 -1.72 -2.65 -13.10
N PRO A 36 -1.97 -2.33 -14.39
CA PRO A 36 -1.48 -3.11 -15.51
C PRO A 36 0.06 -3.08 -15.56
N ALA A 37 0.63 -4.02 -16.32
CA ALA A 37 2.07 -4.00 -16.58
C ALA A 37 2.50 -2.69 -17.24
N ILE A 38 3.72 -2.24 -16.94
CA ILE A 38 4.30 -1.02 -17.50
C ILE A 38 4.31 -1.16 -19.03
N ALA A 39 3.77 -0.16 -19.74
CA ALA A 39 3.58 -0.18 -21.19
C ALA A 39 4.87 -0.60 -21.92
N GLY A 40 4.74 -1.53 -22.87
CA GLY A 40 5.87 -2.11 -23.60
C GLY A 40 6.66 -3.16 -22.82
N THR A 41 6.31 -3.45 -21.57
CA THR A 41 6.96 -4.50 -20.76
C THR A 41 5.96 -5.47 -20.15
N ARG A 42 6.47 -6.57 -19.59
CA ARG A 42 5.71 -7.51 -18.75
C ARG A 42 6.11 -7.39 -17.27
N ARG A 43 6.41 -6.17 -16.82
CA ARG A 43 6.83 -5.89 -15.44
C ARG A 43 5.85 -4.95 -14.74
N TRP A 44 5.78 -5.08 -13.42
CA TRP A 44 4.94 -4.24 -12.56
C TRP A 44 5.82 -3.34 -11.70
N SER A 45 5.41 -2.09 -11.50
CA SER A 45 6.08 -1.24 -10.51
C SER A 45 5.68 -1.70 -9.11
N ARG A 46 6.67 -1.96 -8.25
CA ARG A 46 6.44 -2.33 -6.86
C ARG A 46 5.59 -1.30 -6.14
N ALA A 47 5.98 -0.03 -6.24
CA ALA A 47 5.30 1.09 -5.60
C ALA A 47 3.86 1.24 -6.10
N ALA A 48 3.59 0.97 -7.37
CA ALA A 48 2.23 1.04 -7.91
C ALA A 48 1.34 -0.09 -7.38
N VAL A 49 1.89 -1.30 -7.22
CA VAL A 49 1.19 -2.44 -6.62
C VAL A 49 0.93 -2.18 -5.13
N GLU A 50 1.94 -1.72 -4.39
CA GLU A 50 1.81 -1.38 -2.95
C GLU A 50 0.78 -0.26 -2.73
N ARG A 51 0.77 0.78 -3.57
CA ARG A 51 -0.28 1.82 -3.53
C ARG A 51 -1.67 1.27 -3.81
N ALA A 52 -1.81 0.38 -4.79
CA ALA A 52 -3.11 -0.20 -5.13
C ALA A 52 -3.66 -1.11 -4.00
N LEU A 53 -2.78 -1.65 -3.16
CA LEU A 53 -3.15 -2.43 -1.98
C LEU A 53 -3.44 -1.57 -0.74
N GLY A 54 -3.30 -0.24 -0.81
CA GLY A 54 -3.40 0.63 0.37
C GLY A 54 -2.20 0.52 1.31
N ALA A 55 -1.05 0.05 0.83
CA ALA A 55 0.21 0.03 1.59
C ALA A 55 1.08 1.26 1.29
N GLY A 56 0.53 2.26 0.60
CA GLY A 56 1.22 3.51 0.32
C GLY A 56 1.34 4.38 1.57
N PRO A 57 2.30 5.32 1.64
CA PRO A 57 2.42 6.27 2.75
C PRO A 57 1.21 7.21 2.89
N ASP A 58 0.31 7.22 1.92
CA ASP A 58 -0.95 8.00 1.91
C ASP A 58 -2.16 7.19 2.41
N ASP A 59 -1.97 5.93 2.78
CA ASP A 59 -2.94 5.20 3.63
C ASP A 59 -2.74 5.71 5.06
N VAL A 60 -3.12 6.97 5.27
CA VAL A 60 -3.61 7.36 6.59
C VAL A 60 -4.82 6.46 6.81
N PRO A 61 -4.81 5.56 7.80
CA PRO A 61 -6.07 5.01 8.27
C PRO A 61 -6.92 6.25 8.54
N GLU A 62 -8.07 6.37 7.90
CA GLU A 62 -9.02 7.41 8.22
C GLU A 62 -9.37 7.18 9.69
N LEU A 63 -8.62 7.84 10.59
CA LEU A 63 -8.70 7.64 12.02
C LEU A 63 -10.16 7.76 12.35
N SER A 64 -10.71 6.71 12.95
CA SER A 64 -12.10 6.71 13.31
C SER A 64 -12.39 7.96 14.16
N PRO A 65 -13.60 8.52 14.12
CA PRO A 65 -13.96 9.69 14.94
C PRO A 65 -13.59 9.52 16.43
N PHE A 66 -13.50 8.27 16.90
CA PHE A 66 -13.04 7.91 18.24
C PHE A 66 -11.53 8.07 18.45
N GLU A 67 -10.69 7.63 17.51
CA GLU A 67 -9.23 7.79 17.59
C GLU A 67 -8.81 9.27 17.50
N GLN A 68 -9.51 10.06 16.69
CA GLN A 68 -9.33 11.52 16.66
C GLN A 68 -9.63 12.17 18.02
N TRP A 69 -10.68 11.69 18.72
CA TRP A 69 -11.04 12.16 20.05
C TRP A 69 -9.99 11.75 21.11
N GLU A 70 -9.43 10.53 21.05
CA GLU A 70 -8.38 10.10 21.98
C GLU A 70 -7.12 10.97 21.88
N VAL A 71 -6.67 11.27 20.66
CA VAL A 71 -5.52 12.16 20.43
C VAL A 71 -5.77 13.56 20.98
N GLU A 72 -6.99 14.09 20.84
CA GLU A 72 -7.38 15.38 21.42
C GLU A 72 -7.41 15.35 22.95
N GLN A 73 -7.82 14.24 23.58
CA GLN A 73 -7.77 14.07 25.03
C GLN A 73 -6.34 13.99 25.56
N GLU A 74 -5.47 13.23 24.89
CA GLU A 74 -4.04 13.14 25.21
C GLU A 74 -3.36 14.53 25.16
N LYS A 75 -3.63 15.31 24.11
CA LYS A 75 -3.15 16.70 24.01
C LYS A 75 -3.66 17.58 25.15
N LYS A 76 -4.96 17.50 25.46
CA LYS A 76 -5.57 18.28 26.56
C LYS A 76 -4.99 17.90 27.92
N LYS A 77 -4.77 16.61 28.18
CA LYS A 77 -4.12 16.11 29.41
C LYS A 77 -2.68 16.59 29.53
N ARG A 78 -1.91 16.58 28.43
CA ARG A 78 -0.53 17.09 28.40
C ARG A 78 -0.46 18.59 28.65
N LEU A 79 -1.43 19.36 28.14
CA LEU A 79 -1.49 20.81 28.32
C LEU A 79 -1.94 21.20 29.74
N ALA A 80 -2.86 20.45 30.34
CA ALA A 80 -3.35 20.67 31.70
C ALA A 80 -2.34 20.27 32.81
N LYS A 81 -1.19 19.70 32.45
CA LYS A 81 -0.15 19.25 33.38
C LYS A 81 1.12 20.12 33.34
N ARG A 82 1.08 21.27 32.68
CA ARG A 82 2.14 22.31 32.73
C ARG A 82 1.72 23.49 33.61
#